data_AF-A0A6V7HZG5-F1
#
_entry.id   AF-A0A6V7HZG5-F1
#
_cell.length_a   1.000
_cell.length_b   1.000
_cell.length_c   1.000
_cell.angle_alpha   90.00
_cell.angle_beta   90.00
_cell.angle_gamma   90.00
#
_symmetry.space_group_name_H-M   'P 1'
#
loop_
_entity.id
_entity.type
_entity.pdbx_description
1 polymer ?
#
loop_
_entity_poly.entity_id
_entity_poly.type
_entity_poly.pdbx_seq_one_letter_code
_entity_poly.pdbx_strand_id
1 'polypeptide(L)' 'ALSFGADHLTTDDYSLTAEHCKESEFKCKSGKCIPGNWHCDGEQDCFDSSDEDPAVC' A
#
# COMPACT_ATOMS: atom_id res chain seq x y z
N ALA A 1 -3.51 30.42 27.64
CA ALA A 1 -3.25 30.45 26.18
C ALA A 1 -3.34 29.02 25.68
N LEU A 2 -4.14 28.78 24.64
CA LEU A 2 -4.41 27.45 24.07
C LEU A 2 -3.10 26.75 23.66
N SER A 3 -2.97 25.43 23.53
CA SER A 3 -3.58 24.19 24.05
C SER A 3 -2.90 23.05 23.25
N PHE A 4 -2.77 21.85 23.85
CA PHE A 4 -2.40 20.55 23.23
C PHE A 4 -0.92 20.44 22.77
N GLY A 5 -0.03 19.58 23.29
CA GLY A 5 -0.20 18.21 23.77
C GLY A 5 0.26 17.25 22.67
N ALA A 6 1.49 16.73 22.79
CA ALA A 6 2.09 15.64 22.00
C ALA A 6 2.28 15.85 20.49
N ASP A 7 3.48 16.22 20.06
CA ASP A 7 4.00 15.89 18.74
C ASP A 7 4.39 14.40 18.69
N HIS A 8 3.43 13.52 18.94
CA HIS A 8 3.44 12.20 18.33
C HIS A 8 2.52 12.28 17.12
N LEU A 9 3.06 12.69 15.98
CA LEU A 9 2.37 12.51 14.71
C LEU A 9 3.26 11.73 13.74
N THR A 10 3.59 10.50 14.15
CA THR A 10 3.95 9.41 13.24
C THR A 10 2.75 8.48 13.07
N THR A 11 1.59 9.04 12.73
CA THR A 11 0.41 8.27 12.34
C THR A 11 -0.14 8.88 11.05
N ASP A 12 0.31 8.30 9.93
CA ASP A 12 -0.57 7.92 8.82
C ASP A 12 -1.44 9.00 8.14
N ASP A 13 -1.04 10.28 7.99
CA ASP A 13 -1.83 11.21 7.14
C ASP A 13 -1.08 12.42 6.53
N TYR A 14 0.13 12.23 6.01
CA TYR A 14 0.60 13.11 4.92
C TYR A 14 1.52 12.36 3.96
N SER A 15 0.98 11.28 3.40
CA SER A 15 1.50 10.68 2.17
C SER A 15 1.17 11.58 0.97
N LEU A 16 1.47 12.88 1.04
CA LEU A 16 1.52 13.77 -0.13
C LEU A 16 2.92 13.71 -0.78
N THR A 17 3.50 12.51 -0.84
CA THR A 17 4.56 12.20 -1.78
C THR A 17 4.14 10.91 -2.48
N ALA A 18 3.42 11.10 -3.59
CA ALA A 18 2.75 10.09 -4.40
C ALA A 18 3.74 9.19 -5.16
N GLU A 19 4.67 8.54 -4.45
CA GLU A 19 5.77 7.78 -5.07
C GLU A 19 5.90 6.35 -4.52
N HIS A 20 5.18 5.99 -3.45
CA HIS A 20 5.10 4.62 -2.93
C HIS A 20 3.65 4.25 -2.63
N CYS A 21 3.27 3.01 -2.95
CA CYS A 21 2.00 2.44 -2.49
C CYS A 21 1.88 2.61 -0.96
N LYS A 22 0.65 2.66 -0.43
CA LYS A 22 0.45 2.67 1.02
C LYS A 22 1.13 1.45 1.65
N GLU A 23 1.47 1.53 2.93
CA GLU A 23 2.05 0.39 3.68
C GLU A 23 1.17 -0.87 3.60
N SER A 24 -0.16 -0.67 3.52
CA SER A 24 -1.15 -1.73 3.38
C SER A 24 -1.49 -2.11 1.93
N GLU A 25 -0.73 -1.62 0.95
CA GLU A 25 -0.91 -1.92 -0.48
C GLU A 25 0.30 -2.68 -1.05
N PHE A 26 0.03 -3.67 -1.89
CA PHE A 26 1.04 -4.40 -2.64
C PHE A 26 1.34 -3.68 -3.97
N LYS A 27 2.62 -3.54 -4.28
CA LYS A 27 3.08 -2.98 -5.55
C LYS A 27 3.25 -4.09 -6.58
N CYS A 28 2.36 -4.11 -7.56
CA CYS A 28 2.51 -4.89 -8.78
C CYS A 28 3.86 -4.67 -9.44
N LYS A 29 4.35 -5.71 -10.14
CA LYS A 29 5.50 -5.59 -11.04
C LYS A 29 5.24 -4.58 -12.18
N SER A 30 3.98 -4.47 -12.60
CA SER A 30 3.50 -3.43 -13.53
C SER A 30 3.54 -2.00 -12.95
N GLY A 31 3.78 -1.83 -11.65
CA GLY A 31 3.79 -0.53 -10.97
C GLY A 31 2.45 -0.07 -10.41
N LYS A 32 1.37 -0.83 -10.62
CA LYS A 32 0.06 -0.61 -9.99
C LYS A 32 0.12 -0.92 -8.49
N CYS A 33 -0.56 -0.12 -7.67
CA CYS A 33 -0.79 -0.47 -6.28
C CYS A 33 -2.15 -1.17 -6.16
N ILE A 34 -2.19 -2.29 -5.46
CA ILE A 34 -3.41 -2.99 -5.08
C ILE A 34 -3.46 -3.10 -3.55
N PRO A 35 -4.63 -3.24 -2.92
CA PRO A 35 -4.74 -3.59 -1.51
C PRO A 35 -3.92 -4.84 -1.20
N GLY A 36 -3.23 -4.90 -0.05
CA GLY A 36 -2.52 -6.11 0.37
C GLY A 36 -3.44 -7.32 0.56
N ASN A 37 -4.76 -7.10 0.72
CA ASN A 37 -5.75 -8.18 0.74
C ASN A 37 -6.02 -8.80 -0.64
N TRP A 38 -5.54 -8.19 -1.71
CA TRP A 38 -5.63 -8.68 -3.09
C TRP A 38 -4.33 -9.36 -3.54
N HIS A 39 -3.33 -9.43 -2.67
CA HIS A 39 -2.15 -10.26 -2.90
C HIS A 39 -2.52 -11.70 -2.54
N CYS A 40 -2.37 -12.63 -3.49
CA CYS A 40 -2.71 -14.05 -3.31
C CYS A 40 -4.18 -14.31 -2.95
N ASP A 41 -5.10 -13.54 -3.51
CA ASP A 41 -6.55 -13.73 -3.27
C ASP A 41 -7.16 -14.78 -4.22
N GLY A 42 -6.45 -15.15 -5.28
CA GLY A 42 -6.94 -16.05 -6.33
C GLY A 42 -7.64 -15.33 -7.48
N GLU A 43 -7.68 -13.98 -7.44
CA GLU A 43 -8.14 -13.12 -8.52
C GLU A 43 -6.99 -12.30 -9.10
N GLN A 44 -7.01 -12.07 -10.41
CA GLN A 44 -5.99 -11.28 -11.07
C GLN A 44 -6.31 -9.78 -10.95
N ASP A 45 -5.78 -9.13 -9.91
CA ASP A 45 -5.92 -7.67 -9.70
C ASP A 45 -4.78 -6.86 -10.32
N CYS A 46 -3.67 -7.53 -10.59
CA CYS A 46 -2.53 -6.98 -11.29
C CYS A 46 -2.62 -7.21 -12.81
N PHE A 47 -2.23 -6.22 -13.62
CA PHE A 47 -2.26 -6.35 -15.09
C PHE A 47 -1.38 -7.51 -15.60
N ASP A 48 -0.28 -7.77 -14.91
CA ASP A 48 0.69 -8.83 -15.21
C ASP A 48 0.49 -10.07 -14.31
N SER A 49 -0.65 -10.17 -13.61
CA SER A 49 -0.95 -11.22 -12.61
C SER A 49 0.16 -11.43 -11.57
N SER A 50 1.00 -10.41 -11.33
CA SER A 50 2.13 -10.53 -10.42
C SER A 50 1.72 -10.57 -8.95
N ASP A 51 0.48 -10.26 -8.65
CA ASP A 51 -0.16 -10.48 -7.35
C ASP A 51 -0.50 -11.95 -7.09
N GLU A 52 -0.72 -12.72 -8.16
CA GLU A 52 -1.08 -14.14 -8.14
C GLU A 52 0.06 -15.06 -8.62
N ASP A 53 1.26 -14.51 -8.82
CA ASP A 53 2.40 -15.29 -9.29
C ASP A 53 2.92 -16.20 -8.15
N PRO A 54 3.04 -17.52 -8.38
CA PRO A 54 3.41 -18.48 -7.34
C PRO A 54 4.86 -18.38 -6.86
N ALA A 55 5.69 -17.51 -7.46
CA ALA A 55 7.02 -17.22 -6.95
C ALA A 55 7.06 -16.03 -5.98
N VAL A 56 5.99 -15.22 -5.93
CA VAL A 56 5.86 -14.05 -5.03
C VAL A 56 4.67 -14.17 -4.07
N CYS A 57 3.77 -15.12 -4.33
CA CYS A 57 2.95 -15.81 -3.36
C CYS A 57 3.76 -16.93 -2.68
#